data_AF-T1A6V3-F1
#
_entry.id   AF-T1A6V3-F1
#
_cell.length_a   1.000
_cell.length_b   1.000
_cell.length_c   1.000
_cell.angle_alpha   90.00
_cell.angle_beta   90.00
_cell.angle_gamma   90.00
#
_symmetry.space_group_name_H-M   'P 1'
#
loop_
_entity.id
_entity.type
_entity.pdbx_description
1 polymer ?
#
loop_
_entity_poly.entity_id
_entity_poly.type
_entity_poly.pdbx_seq_one_letter_code
_entity_poly.pdbx_strand_id
1 'polypeptide(L)'
;MKFDFPPVTGALIVSCVLIFLLQHYGGYNDSLIAHFALWPFGHEQARMASGRVITVGFEPWQLITFAFLHGGWLHILFNMWALFMFGPPIERCSAPASTCCTTPCARCWRRWRSCWW
;
A
#
# COMPACT_ATOMS: atom_id res chain seq x y z
N MET A 1 26.86 -7.27 -5.92
CA MET A 1 25.66 -8.10 -5.69
C MET A 1 24.46 -7.28 -6.13
N LYS A 2 23.81 -7.61 -7.25
CA LYS A 2 22.52 -6.98 -7.57
C LYS A 2 21.51 -7.64 -6.63
N PHE A 3 20.97 -6.88 -5.70
CA PHE A 3 19.77 -7.32 -5.02
C PHE A 3 18.67 -7.31 -6.09
N ASP A 4 18.31 -8.48 -6.60
CA ASP A 4 17.17 -8.66 -7.51
C ASP A 4 15.88 -8.56 -6.69
N PHE A 5 15.65 -7.37 -6.12
CA PHE A 5 14.37 -7.04 -5.56
C PHE A 5 13.37 -6.97 -6.71
N PRO A 6 12.20 -7.59 -6.54
CA PRO A 6 11.23 -7.63 -7.61
C PRO A 6 10.71 -6.19 -7.79
N PRO A 7 10.82 -5.64 -9.03
CA PRO A 7 10.79 -4.20 -9.27
C PRO A 7 9.45 -3.56 -8.87
N VAL A 8 8.34 -4.28 -9.01
CA VAL A 8 7.00 -3.76 -8.68
C VAL A 8 6.84 -3.63 -7.16
N THR A 9 7.25 -4.65 -6.41
CA THR A 9 7.20 -4.61 -4.94
C THR A 9 8.05 -3.45 -4.40
N GLY A 10 9.26 -3.27 -4.92
CA GLY A 10 10.13 -2.16 -4.51
C GLY A 10 9.52 -0.79 -4.83
N ALA A 11 8.96 -0.63 -6.04
CA ALA A 11 8.30 0.61 -6.44
C ALA A 11 7.10 0.95 -5.54
N LEU A 12 6.31 -0.06 -5.15
CA LEU A 12 5.17 0.13 -4.24
C LEU A 12 5.63 0.56 -2.85
N ILE A 13 6.65 -0.08 -2.28
CA ILE A 13 7.21 0.31 -0.97
C ILE A 13 7.68 1.76 -1.02
N VAL A 14 8.49 2.12 -2.01
CA VAL A 14 9.02 3.49 -2.16
C VAL A 14 7.89 4.50 -2.32
N SER A 15 6.89 4.21 -3.16
CA SER A 15 5.75 5.11 -3.39
C SER A 15 4.95 5.36 -2.12
N CYS A 16 4.60 4.30 -1.37
CA CYS A 16 3.86 4.43 -0.12
C CYS A 16 4.64 5.19 0.97
N VAL A 17 5.95 4.94 1.08
CA VAL A 17 6.81 5.66 2.04
C VAL A 17 6.89 7.14 1.67
N LEU A 18 7.10 7.48 0.40
CA LEU A 18 7.15 8.88 -0.05
C LEU A 18 5.84 9.61 0.22
N ILE A 19 4.70 9.00 -0.11
CA ILE A 19 3.37 9.59 0.12
C ILE A 19 3.12 9.79 1.61
N PHE A 20 3.49 8.82 2.46
CA PHE A 20 3.34 8.96 3.91
C PHE A 20 4.25 10.04 4.50
N LEU A 21 5.49 10.15 4.03
CA LEU A 21 6.39 11.23 4.47
C LEU A 21 5.85 12.60 4.05
N LEU A 22 5.34 12.73 2.83
CA LEU A 22 4.69 13.95 2.36
C LEU A 22 3.44 14.27 3.19
N GLN A 23 2.66 13.25 3.52
CA GLN A 23 1.46 13.40 4.34
C GLN A 23 1.81 13.84 5.77
N HIS A 24 2.77 13.17 6.41
CA HIS A 24 3.12 13.38 7.82
C HIS A 24 3.94 14.66 8.06
N TYR A 25 4.88 14.99 7.15
CA TYR A 25 5.80 16.11 7.31
C TYR A 25 5.50 17.31 6.39
N GLY A 26 4.77 17.11 5.30
CA GLY A 26 4.45 18.19 4.35
C GLY A 26 3.32 19.11 4.81
N GLY A 27 2.64 18.83 5.92
CA GLY A 27 1.51 19.64 6.39
C GLY A 27 0.25 19.53 5.53
N TYR A 28 0.26 18.72 4.47
CA TYR A 28 -0.89 18.51 3.56
C TYR A 28 -1.81 17.38 4.02
N ASN A 29 -1.69 16.90 5.26
CA ASN A 29 -2.44 15.76 5.78
C ASN A 29 -3.96 15.88 5.50
N ASP A 30 -4.55 17.03 5.84
CA ASP A 30 -5.98 17.29 5.62
C ASP A 30 -6.36 17.35 4.15
N SER A 31 -5.51 17.95 3.30
CA SER A 31 -5.78 18.11 1.87
C SER A 31 -5.64 16.78 1.13
N LEU A 32 -4.63 15.99 1.47
CA LEU A 32 -4.42 14.66 0.91
C LEU A 32 -5.56 13.71 1.30
N ILE A 33 -5.98 13.73 2.56
CA ILE A 33 -7.13 12.94 3.01
C ILE A 33 -8.42 13.42 2.32
N ALA A 34 -8.61 14.73 2.16
CA ALA A 34 -9.78 15.27 1.46
C ALA A 34 -9.93 14.75 0.02
N HIS A 35 -8.85 14.73 -0.76
CA HIS A 35 -8.92 14.43 -2.20
C HIS A 35 -8.67 12.96 -2.54
N PHE A 36 -7.86 12.26 -1.72
CA PHE A 36 -7.39 10.91 -2.04
C PHE A 36 -7.98 9.81 -1.16
N ALA A 37 -8.66 10.15 -0.06
CA ALA A 37 -9.40 9.17 0.73
C ALA A 37 -10.68 8.76 0.01
N LEU A 38 -11.11 7.53 0.25
CA LEU A 38 -12.35 7.02 -0.29
C LEU A 38 -13.53 7.58 0.51
N TRP A 39 -14.29 8.47 -0.11
CA TRP A 39 -15.50 9.06 0.47
C TRP A 39 -16.75 8.31 0.02
N PRO A 40 -17.82 8.29 0.83
CA PRO A 40 -19.08 7.69 0.43
C PRO A 40 -19.70 8.41 -0.77
N PHE A 41 -20.58 7.71 -1.49
CA PHE A 41 -21.33 8.29 -2.60
C PHE A 41 -22.33 9.32 -2.07
N GLY A 42 -22.05 10.61 -2.28
CA GLY A 42 -22.89 11.72 -1.84
C GLY A 42 -22.08 12.98 -1.57
N HIS A 43 -22.74 14.03 -1.09
CA HIS A 43 -22.09 15.21 -0.54
C HIS A 43 -22.24 15.18 0.96
N GLU A 44 -21.16 14.83 1.65
CA GLU A 44 -21.15 14.70 3.11
C GLU A 44 -20.16 15.68 3.74
N GLN A 45 -20.47 16.11 4.97
CA GLN A 45 -19.59 16.98 5.75
C GLN A 45 -18.63 16.12 6.58
N ALA A 46 -17.36 16.13 6.20
CA ALA A 46 -16.32 15.41 6.93
C ALA A 46 -15.55 16.35 7.85
N ARG A 47 -15.29 15.88 9.08
CA ARG A 47 -14.45 16.59 10.06
C ARG A 47 -13.03 16.04 10.00
N MET A 48 -12.07 16.91 9.69
CA MET A 48 -10.65 16.60 9.68
C MET A 48 -10.06 16.43 11.07
N ALA A 49 -8.86 15.84 11.11
CA ALA A 49 -7.99 15.81 12.28
C ALA A 49 -7.66 17.22 12.81
N SER A 50 -7.56 18.24 11.94
CA SER A 50 -7.39 19.65 12.34
C SER A 50 -8.66 20.31 12.88
N GLY A 51 -9.80 19.61 12.87
CA GLY A 51 -11.09 20.16 13.27
C GLY A 51 -11.81 20.97 12.18
N ARG A 52 -11.19 21.15 11.00
CA ARG A 52 -11.87 21.73 9.83
C ARG A 52 -13.01 20.84 9.37
N VAL A 53 -14.13 21.46 8.98
CA VAL A 53 -15.25 20.79 8.31
C VAL A 53 -15.14 21.12 6.83
N ILE A 54 -15.13 20.10 5.98
CA ILE A 54 -15.22 20.29 4.53
C ILE A 54 -16.35 19.46 3.97
N THR A 55 -16.85 19.86 2.82
CA THR A 55 -17.75 19.06 2.00
C THR A 55 -16.93 18.20 1.05
N VAL A 56 -17.10 16.89 1.14
CA VAL A 56 -16.42 15.89 0.30
C VAL A 56 -17.43 15.13 -0.54
N GLY A 57 -16.96 14.63 -1.68
CA GLY A 57 -17.73 13.77 -2.56
C GLY A 57 -16.87 12.63 -3.11
N PHE A 58 -17.57 11.64 -3.67
CA PHE A 58 -16.92 10.52 -4.32
C PHE A 58 -16.27 10.93 -5.64
N GLU A 59 -15.01 10.56 -5.84
CA GLU A 59 -14.28 10.78 -7.09
C GLU A 59 -13.61 9.48 -7.57
N PRO A 60 -13.60 9.18 -8.89
CA PRO A 60 -13.20 7.86 -9.39
C PRO A 60 -11.77 7.43 -9.04
N TRP A 61 -10.82 8.37 -8.94
CA TRP A 61 -9.43 8.07 -8.61
C TRP A 61 -9.23 7.62 -7.16
N GLN A 62 -10.19 7.90 -6.28
CA GLN A 62 -10.15 7.49 -4.88
C GLN A 62 -10.01 5.97 -4.74
N LEU A 63 -10.50 5.18 -5.71
CA LEU A 63 -10.37 3.72 -5.74
C LEU A 63 -8.93 3.21 -5.86
N ILE A 64 -8.00 4.05 -6.31
CA ILE A 64 -6.59 3.68 -6.41
C ILE A 64 -5.79 4.44 -5.35
N THR A 65 -6.06 5.72 -5.18
CA THR A 65 -5.25 6.59 -4.32
C THR A 65 -5.41 6.28 -2.84
N PHE A 66 -6.57 5.73 -2.42
CA PHE A 66 -6.79 5.38 -1.01
C PHE A 66 -5.81 4.30 -0.52
N ALA A 67 -5.34 3.42 -1.40
CA ALA A 67 -4.41 2.33 -1.05
C ALA A 67 -3.02 2.84 -0.63
N PHE A 68 -2.68 4.09 -0.97
CA PHE A 68 -1.40 4.70 -0.63
C PHE A 68 -1.45 5.58 0.62
N LEU A 69 -2.66 5.95 1.08
CA LEU A 69 -2.83 6.76 2.28
C LEU A 69 -2.64 5.91 3.54
N HIS A 70 -1.94 6.47 4.53
CA HIS A 70 -1.67 5.79 5.79
C HIS A 70 -2.01 6.70 6.98
N GLY A 71 -2.84 6.19 7.89
CA GLY A 71 -3.33 6.94 9.05
C GLY A 71 -2.36 7.07 10.23
N GLY A 72 -1.15 6.50 10.13
CA GLY A 72 -0.15 6.59 11.19
C GLY A 72 1.06 5.68 10.99
N TRP A 73 2.07 5.89 11.82
CA TRP A 73 3.36 5.19 11.79
C TRP A 73 3.25 3.67 11.90
N LEU A 74 2.38 3.19 12.78
CA LEU A 74 2.18 1.75 12.97
C LEU A 74 1.53 1.11 11.74
N HIS A 75 0.56 1.79 11.12
CA HIS A 75 -0.13 1.27 9.94
C HIS A 75 0.83 1.11 8.75
N ILE A 76 1.67 2.12 8.48
CA ILE A 76 2.68 2.00 7.41
C ILE A 76 3.71 0.92 7.72
N LEU A 77 4.15 0.79 8.98
CA LEU A 77 5.12 -0.24 9.36
C LEU A 77 4.57 -1.65 9.07
N PHE A 78 3.33 -1.93 9.48
CA PHE A 78 2.70 -3.23 9.23
C PHE A 78 2.43 -3.48 7.74
N ASN A 79 2.02 -2.46 6.97
CA ASN A 79 1.83 -2.61 5.52
C ASN A 79 3.15 -2.86 4.79
N MET A 80 4.21 -2.13 5.10
CA MET A 80 5.52 -2.36 4.48
C MET A 80 6.08 -3.72 4.87
N TRP A 81 5.87 -4.16 6.11
CA TRP A 81 6.26 -5.48 6.57
C TRP A 81 5.51 -6.59 5.82
N ALA A 82 4.18 -6.46 5.70
CA ALA A 82 3.36 -7.39 4.93
C ALA A 82 3.76 -7.40 3.45
N LEU A 83 3.96 -6.24 2.84
CA LEU A 83 4.32 -6.13 1.42
C LEU A 83 5.73 -6.66 1.14
N PHE A 84 6.67 -6.46 2.07
CA PHE A 84 8.01 -7.05 1.98
C PHE A 84 7.97 -8.59 2.07
N MET A 85 7.10 -9.14 2.92
CA MET A 85 6.95 -10.60 3.09
C MET A 85 6.17 -11.26 1.95
N PHE A 86 5.07 -10.65 1.51
CA PHE A 86 4.13 -11.24 0.55
C PHE A 86 4.30 -10.75 -0.89
N GLY A 87 4.92 -9.60 -1.13
CA GLY A 87 5.12 -9.04 -2.46
C GLY A 87 6.01 -9.90 -3.37
N PRO A 88 7.23 -10.30 -2.94
CA PRO A 88 8.13 -11.06 -3.79
C PRO A 88 7.61 -12.45 -4.25
N PRO A 89 6.93 -13.24 -3.40
CA PRO A 89 6.29 -14.47 -3.85
C PRO A 89 5.20 -14.23 -4.90
N ILE A 90 4.39 -13.17 -4.75
CA ILE A 90 3.30 -12.84 -5.68
C ILE A 90 3.86 -12.43 -7.04
N GLU A 91 4.85 -11.54 -7.08
CA GLU A 91 5.46 -11.02 -8.32
C GLU A 91 6.17 -12.12 -9.12
N ARG A 92 6.69 -13.14 -8.45
CA ARG A 92 7.29 -14.32 -9.10
C ARG A 92 6.25 -15.30 -9.64
N CYS A 93 5.07 -15.39 -9.01
CA CYS A 93 3.97 -16.23 -9.46
C CYS A 93 3.17 -15.62 -10.61
N SER A 94 3.10 -14.30 -10.70
CA SER A 94 2.42 -13.60 -11.80
C SER A 94 3.25 -13.53 -13.10
N ALA A 95 4.52 -13.96 -13.07
CA ALA A 95 5.32 -14.17 -14.27
C ALA A 95 4.82 -15.38 -15.09
N PRO A 96 4.89 -15.35 -16.43
CA PRO A 96 4.33 -16.39 -17.29
C PRO A 96 4.85 -17.79 -16.96
N ALA A 97 3.96 -18.78 -17.07
CA ALA A 97 4.13 -20.16 -16.59
C ALA A 97 5.41 -20.89 -17.08
N SER A 98 6.03 -20.41 -18.17
CA SER A 98 7.32 -20.91 -18.66
C SER A 98 8.48 -20.75 -17.66
N THR A 99 8.36 -19.85 -16.69
CA THR A 99 9.37 -19.62 -15.64
C THR A 99 9.01 -20.32 -14.31
N CYS A 100 7.80 -20.88 -14.20
CA CYS A 100 7.23 -21.39 -12.96
C CYS A 100 7.74 -22.80 -12.58
N CYS A 101 8.30 -23.56 -13.53
CA CYS A 101 8.73 -24.94 -13.28
C CYS A 101 10.09 -25.10 -12.60
N THR A 102 10.86 -24.04 -12.33
CA THR A 102 12.25 -24.18 -11.84
C THR A 102 12.60 -23.42 -10.55
N THR A 103 11.68 -22.71 -9.88
CA THR A 103 12.02 -21.91 -8.68
C THR A 103 11.20 -22.20 -7.42
N PRO A 104 11.73 -21.89 -6.21
CA PRO A 104 11.29 -22.41 -4.91
C PRO A 104 9.91 -21.95 -4.41
N CYS A 105 9.10 -21.30 -5.24
CA CYS A 105 7.94 -20.52 -4.81
C CYS A 105 6.89 -21.37 -4.05
N ALA A 106 6.55 -22.55 -4.59
CA ALA A 106 5.63 -23.48 -3.93
C ALA A 106 6.19 -24.09 -2.63
N ARG A 107 7.53 -24.21 -2.54
CA ARG A 107 8.24 -24.76 -1.37
C ARG A 107 8.38 -23.72 -0.26
N CYS A 108 8.56 -22.45 -0.61
CA CYS A 108 8.62 -21.32 0.30
C CYS A 108 7.27 -21.04 0.96
N TRP A 109 6.16 -21.09 0.20
CA TRP A 109 4.81 -20.92 0.74
C TRP A 109 4.42 -22.01 1.75
N ARG A 110 4.76 -23.27 1.46
CA ARG A 110 4.55 -24.39 2.40
C ARG A 110 5.37 -24.22 3.68
N ARG A 111 6.62 -23.75 3.57
CA ARG A 111 7.50 -23.50 4.72
C ARG A 111 7.06 -22.31 5.58
N TRP A 112 6.47 -21.30 4.96
CA TRP A 112 5.94 -20.12 5.66
C TRP A 112 4.68 -20.47 6.47
N ARG A 113 3.79 -21.32 5.93
CA ARG A 113 2.64 -21.87 6.68
C ARG A 113 3.06 -22.63 7.94
N SER A 114 4.18 -23.36 7.89
CA SER A 114 4.68 -24.17 9.01
C SER A 114 5.54 -23.40 10.04
N CYS A 115 5.74 -22.09 9.88
CA CYS A 115 6.43 -21.26 10.89
C CYS A 115 5.47 -20.34 11.65
N TRP A 116 4.22 -20.24 11.19
CA TRP A 116 3.15 -19.46 11.82
C TRP A 116 1.96 -20.34 12.25
N TRP A 117 2.17 -21.66 12.24
CA TRP A 117 1.36 -22.71 12.85
C TRP A 117 2.29 -23.77 13.44
#